data_AF-A0A7C6ZLW8-F1
#
_entry.id   AF-A0A7C6ZLW8-F1
#
_cell.length_a   1.000
_cell.length_b   1.000
_cell.length_c   1.000
_cell.angle_alpha   90.00
_cell.angle_beta   90.00
_cell.angle_gamma   90.00
#
_symmetry.space_group_name_H-M   'P 1'
#
loop_
_entity.id
_entity.type
_entity.pdbx_description
1 polymer ?
#
loop_
_entity_poly.entity_id
_entity_poly.type
_entity_poly.pdbx_seq_one_letter_code
_entity_poly.pdbx_strand_id
1 'polypeptide(L)'
;GLVVTIWAYFLQGNVLVALAVGLSLVAISTLASVTGALLPLLFQRLKLDPALMSSPFITTVVDVAGVLIYFQIARLILGLA
;
A
#
# COMPACT_ATOMS: atom_id res chain seq x y z
N GLY A 1 6.67 -3.01 8.33
CA GLY A 1 7.22 -1.69 8.67
C GLY A 1 8.67 -1.82 9.11
N LEU A 2 8.91 -2.03 10.41
CA LEU A 2 10.26 -2.00 11.03
C LEU A 2 11.32 -2.84 10.33
N VAL A 3 11.05 -4.11 10.01
CA VAL A 3 12.02 -4.99 9.31
C VAL A 3 12.45 -4.38 7.98
N VAL A 4 11.50 -3.85 7.22
CA VAL A 4 11.77 -3.25 5.91
C VAL A 4 12.49 -1.91 6.05
N THR A 5 12.16 -1.10 7.05
CA THR A 5 12.91 0.13 7.37
C THR A 5 14.38 -0.16 7.65
N ILE A 6 14.65 -1.13 8.53
CA ILE A 6 16.01 -1.53 8.89
C ILE A 6 16.75 -2.03 7.65
N TRP A 7 16.12 -2.92 6.88
CA TRP A 7 16.70 -3.46 5.65
C TRP A 7 16.99 -2.38 4.60
N ALA A 8 16.05 -1.46 4.37
CA ALA A 8 16.21 -0.35 3.45
C ALA A 8 17.35 0.60 3.86
N TYR A 9 17.53 0.83 5.17
CA TYR A 9 18.65 1.61 5.68
C TYR A 9 20.00 0.93 5.37
N PHE A 10 20.12 -0.38 5.55
CA PHE A 10 21.32 -1.13 5.21
C PHE A 10 21.65 -1.10 3.70
N LEU A 11 20.62 -1.15 2.85
CA LEU A 11 20.80 -1.13 1.40
C LEU A 11 21.19 0.25 0.85
N GLN A 12 20.57 1.31 1.36
CA GLN A 12 20.62 2.63 0.72
C GLN A 12 21.40 3.68 1.51
N GLY A 13 21.66 3.43 2.81
CA GLY A 13 22.37 4.35 3.70
C GLY A 13 21.64 5.65 4.03
N ASN A 14 20.45 5.87 3.44
CA ASN A 14 19.67 7.10 3.60
C ASN A 14 18.48 6.85 4.53
N VAL A 15 18.49 7.52 5.70
CA VAL A 15 17.45 7.43 6.72
C VAL A 15 16.09 7.89 6.19
N LEU A 16 16.05 8.95 5.37
CA LEU A 16 14.78 9.47 4.82
C LEU A 16 14.11 8.47 3.89
N VAL A 17 14.91 7.80 3.03
CA VAL A 17 14.37 6.77 2.13
C VAL A 17 13.92 5.55 2.94
N ALA A 18 14.69 5.12 3.93
CA ALA A 18 14.31 4.01 4.80
C ALA A 18 12.99 4.27 5.55
N LEU A 19 12.80 5.50 6.07
CA LEU A 19 11.55 5.91 6.70
C LEU A 19 10.40 5.98 5.70
N ALA A 20 10.63 6.50 4.49
CA ALA A 20 9.61 6.57 3.45
C ALA A 20 9.10 5.18 3.06
N VAL A 21 9.99 4.23 2.79
CA VAL A 21 9.63 2.84 2.48
C VAL A 21 8.92 2.19 3.67
N GLY A 22 9.45 2.39 4.87
CA GLY A 22 8.91 1.84 6.11
C GLY A 22 7.47 2.24 6.40
N LEU A 23 7.21 3.56 6.36
CA LEU A 23 5.89 4.14 6.59
C LEU A 23 4.92 3.78 5.47
N SER A 24 5.38 3.81 4.22
CA SER A 24 4.58 3.38 3.07
C SER A 24 4.11 1.94 3.23
N LEU A 25 4.99 1.02 3.65
CA LEU A 25 4.60 -0.37 3.82
C LEU A 25 3.53 -0.55 4.92
N VAL A 26 3.60 0.22 6.01
CA VAL A 26 2.56 0.19 7.05
C VAL A 26 1.22 0.67 6.47
N ALA A 27 1.22 1.79 5.75
CA ALA A 27 0.02 2.32 5.10
C ALA A 27 -0.55 1.36 4.04
N ILE A 28 0.30 0.77 3.20
CA ILE A 28 -0.13 -0.17 2.15
C ILE A 28 -0.66 -1.46 2.76
N SER A 29 -0.01 -2.00 3.81
CA SER A 29 -0.49 -3.24 4.46
C SER A 29 -1.85 -3.06 5.14
N THR A 30 -2.06 -1.92 5.80
CA THR A 30 -3.36 -1.59 6.40
C THR A 30 -4.43 -1.38 5.33
N LEU A 31 -4.10 -0.68 4.25
CA LEU A 31 -4.98 -0.56 3.08
C LEU A 31 -5.33 -1.93 2.51
N ALA A 32 -4.35 -2.81 2.31
CA ALA A 32 -4.57 -4.15 1.73
C ALA A 32 -5.54 -4.98 2.58
N SER A 33 -5.39 -4.99 3.90
CA SER A 33 -6.30 -5.69 4.81
C SER A 33 -7.72 -5.11 4.76
N VAL A 34 -7.84 -3.79 4.75
CA VAL A 34 -9.15 -3.10 4.67
C VAL A 34 -9.82 -3.34 3.32
N THR A 35 -9.06 -3.24 2.24
CA THR A 35 -9.50 -3.42 0.86
C THR A 35 -9.97 -4.84 0.61
N GLY A 36 -9.26 -5.85 1.14
CA GLY A 36 -9.65 -7.25 1.05
C GLY A 36 -11.00 -7.57 1.71
N ALA A 37 -11.38 -6.84 2.77
CA ALA A 37 -12.68 -7.00 3.41
C ALA A 37 -13.77 -6.10 2.80
N LEU A 38 -13.43 -4.85 2.45
CA LEU A 38 -14.40 -3.85 2.01
C LEU A 38 -14.83 -4.01 0.54
N LEU A 39 -13.93 -4.39 -0.37
CA LEU A 39 -14.31 -4.51 -1.79
C LEU A 39 -15.42 -5.53 -2.05
N PRO A 40 -15.35 -6.76 -1.50
CA PRO A 40 -16.43 -7.73 -1.66
C PRO A 40 -17.77 -7.21 -1.14
N LEU A 41 -17.77 -6.52 0.01
CA LEU A 41 -18.96 -5.91 0.58
C LEU A 41 -19.51 -4.76 -0.27
N LEU A 42 -18.63 -3.94 -0.85
CA LEU A 42 -19.01 -2.87 -1.76
C LEU A 42 -19.68 -3.44 -3.02
N PHE A 43 -19.15 -4.53 -3.58
CA PHE A 43 -19.74 -5.22 -4.73
C PHE A 43 -21.15 -5.75 -4.42
N GLN A 44 -21.34 -6.37 -3.25
CA GLN A 44 -22.66 -6.79 -2.79
C GLN A 44 -23.64 -5.61 -2.69
N ARG A 45 -23.19 -4.46 -2.17
CA ARG A 45 -24.00 -3.23 -2.05
C ARG A 45 -24.36 -2.64 -3.40
N LEU A 46 -23.47 -2.74 -4.39
CA LEU A 46 -23.68 -2.27 -5.76
C LEU A 46 -24.47 -3.29 -6.62
N LYS A 47 -24.92 -4.42 -6.04
CA LYS A 47 -25.57 -5.53 -6.75
C LYS A 47 -24.71 -6.15 -7.86
N LEU A 48 -23.39 -6.02 -7.72
CA LEU A 48 -22.41 -6.71 -8.56
C LEU A 48 -22.08 -8.07 -7.94
N ASP A 49 -21.76 -9.05 -8.78
CA ASP A 49 -21.44 -10.40 -8.31
C ASP A 49 -20.12 -10.39 -7.50
N PRO A 50 -20.14 -10.75 -6.20
CA PRO A 50 -18.93 -10.83 -5.39
C PRO A 50 -17.93 -11.87 -5.90
N ALA A 51 -18.36 -12.84 -6.69
CA ALA A 51 -17.46 -13.80 -7.34
C ALA A 51 -16.52 -13.12 -8.36
N LEU A 52 -16.86 -11.91 -8.84
CA LEU A 52 -15.97 -11.10 -9.69
C LEU A 52 -14.78 -10.53 -8.90
N MET A 53 -14.88 -10.42 -7.57
CA MET A 53 -13.77 -10.08 -6.69
C MET A 53 -12.86 -11.30 -6.50
N SER A 54 -12.23 -11.72 -7.59
CA SER A 54 -11.17 -12.73 -7.54
C SER A 54 -9.95 -12.18 -6.79
N SER A 55 -9.17 -13.06 -6.16
CA SER A 55 -7.93 -12.66 -5.47
C SER A 55 -6.97 -11.86 -6.36
N PRO A 56 -6.82 -12.14 -7.68
CA PRO A 56 -6.02 -11.30 -8.58
C PRO A 56 -6.56 -9.87 -8.77
N PHE A 57 -7.88 -9.67 -8.73
CA PHE A 57 -8.46 -8.33 -8.87
C PHE A 57 -8.18 -7.46 -7.64
N ILE A 58 -8.29 -8.03 -6.43
CA ILE A 58 -8.00 -7.30 -5.21
C ILE A 58 -6.52 -6.88 -5.19
N THR A 59 -5.62 -7.78 -5.60
CA THR A 59 -4.18 -7.47 -5.65
C THR A 59 -3.86 -6.34 -6.64
N THR A 60 -4.52 -6.29 -7.81
CA THR A 60 -4.26 -5.18 -8.76
C THR A 60 -4.74 -3.83 -8.23
N VAL A 61 -5.88 -3.79 -7.54
CA VAL A 61 -6.37 -2.56 -6.88
C VAL A 61 -5.40 -2.11 -5.80
N VAL A 62 -4.94 -3.04 -4.95
CA VAL A 62 -3.96 -2.75 -3.89
C VAL A 62 -2.62 -2.31 -4.46
N ASP A 63 -2.17 -2.88 -5.58
CA ASP A 63 -0.91 -2.49 -6.23
C ASP A 63 -0.98 -1.05 -6.76
N VAL A 64 -2.03 -0.70 -7.49
CA VAL A 64 -2.21 0.66 -8.03
C VAL A 64 -2.32 1.67 -6.88
N ALA A 65 -3.17 1.40 -5.89
CA ALA A 65 -3.32 2.28 -4.74
C ALA A 65 -2.04 2.37 -3.89
N GLY A 66 -1.33 1.25 -3.76
CA GLY A 66 -0.11 1.16 -2.98
C GLY A 66 1.04 1.95 -3.59
N VAL A 67 1.20 1.92 -4.91
CA VAL A 67 2.17 2.75 -5.63
C VAL A 67 1.87 4.24 -5.44
N LEU A 68 0.60 4.65 -5.51
CA LEU A 68 0.21 6.04 -5.25
C LEU A 68 0.54 6.46 -3.81
N ILE A 69 0.25 5.62 -2.82
CA ILE A 69 0.59 5.88 -1.41
C ILE A 69 2.11 6.02 -1.23
N TYR A 70 2.89 5.09 -1.80
CA TYR A 70 4.34 5.11 -1.71
C TYR A 70 4.92 6.41 -2.27
N PHE A 71 4.52 6.80 -3.50
CA PHE A 71 5.02 8.01 -4.12
C PHE A 71 4.61 9.27 -3.34
N GLN A 72 3.40 9.33 -2.77
CA GLN A 72 3.00 10.48 -1.96
C GLN A 72 3.78 10.58 -0.66
N ILE A 73 3.99 9.48 0.04
CA ILE A 73 4.80 9.46 1.27
C ILE A 73 6.25 9.80 0.96
N ALA A 74 6.82 9.23 -0.10
CA ALA A 74 8.17 9.55 -0.55
C ALA A 74 8.31 11.03 -0.91
N ARG A 75 7.32 11.60 -1.62
CA ARG A 75 7.29 13.02 -1.98
C ARG A 75 7.33 13.93 -0.75
N LEU A 76 6.48 13.63 0.24
CA LEU A 76 6.40 14.39 1.48
C LEU A 76 7.68 14.29 2.32
N ILE A 77 8.25 13.10 2.45
CA ILE A 77 9.43 12.85 3.30
C ILE A 77 10.73 13.34 2.66
N LEU A 78 10.86 13.19 1.34
CA LEU A 78 12.06 13.64 0.61
C LEU A 78 12.02 15.13 0.26
N GLY A 79 10.94 15.84 0.61
CA GLY A 79 10.80 17.28 0.34
C GLY A 79 10.70 17.61 -1.15
N LEU A 80 10.23 16.66 -1.97
CA LEU A 80 10.06 16.83 -3.41
C LEU A 80 8.70 17.50 -3.69
N ALA A 81 8.52 18.74 -3.23
CA ALA A 81 7.30 19.53 -3.52
C ALA A 81 7.29 20.05 -4.95
#